data_AF-A0AAV9EWA1-F1
#
_entry.id   AF-A0AAV9EWA1-F1
#
_cell.length_a   1.000
_cell.length_b   1.000
_cell.length_c   1.000
_cell.angle_alpha   90.00
_cell.angle_beta   90.00
_cell.angle_gamma   90.00
#
_symmetry.space_group_name_H-M   'P 1'
#
loop_
_entity.id
_entity.type
_entity.pdbx_description
1 polymer ?
#
loop_
_entity_poly.entity_id
_entity_poly.type
_entity_poly.pdbx_seq_one_letter_code
_entity_poly.pdbx_strand_id
1 'polypeptide(L)'
;MAPRTLDLTLTSAMDLKDVNLFSRLQVYAVVSVIGDPRSKHRTPADRSGGRNPIWNHPLRLTVDESAVLRFLLRTVRAFGDRDVGEVHVPLKELLSDSASVGSAKLASYQVRRPKGKPKGVLNFSYSFGEKVSAAAAAPPKAVNHVKPVMAYPVYPPPPPPAGYPGYLPLAGNGGRRTMRVTIGMGTRTQVTVAVSGTNLYLNLQLLGSSSSVLIGFL
;
A
#
# COMPACT_ATOMS: atom_id res chain seq x y z
N MET A 1 13.16 -6.63 -26.17
CA MET A 1 12.61 -5.26 -26.33
C MET A 1 13.14 -4.40 -25.19
N ALA A 2 13.31 -3.10 -25.38
CA ALA A 2 13.80 -2.22 -24.32
C ALA A 2 12.66 -1.86 -23.35
N PRO A 3 12.87 -1.91 -22.03
CA PRO A 3 11.86 -1.51 -21.06
C PRO A 3 11.57 -0.02 -21.17
N ARG A 4 10.34 0.38 -20.88
CA ARG A 4 9.88 1.77 -20.94
C ARG A 4 9.19 2.15 -19.64
N THR A 5 9.33 3.42 -19.25
CA THR A 5 8.62 3.94 -18.08
C THR A 5 7.17 4.24 -18.45
N LEU A 6 6.24 3.76 -17.63
CA LEU A 6 4.83 4.05 -17.69
C LEU A 6 4.42 4.81 -16.43
N ASP A 7 4.00 6.05 -16.61
CA ASP A 7 3.32 6.82 -15.58
C ASP A 7 1.82 6.57 -15.71
N LEU A 8 1.20 6.11 -14.64
CA LEU A 8 -0.21 5.75 -14.61
C LEU A 8 -0.88 6.41 -13.42
N THR A 9 -2.04 7.02 -13.62
CA THR A 9 -2.90 7.47 -12.52
C THR A 9 -4.20 6.72 -12.56
N LEU A 10 -4.42 5.86 -11.55
CA LEU A 10 -5.70 5.17 -11.40
C LEU A 10 -6.71 6.15 -10.82
N THR A 11 -7.69 6.57 -11.62
CA THR A 11 -8.60 7.66 -11.24
C THR A 11 -9.80 7.13 -10.48
N SER A 12 -10.63 6.31 -11.11
CA SER A 12 -11.88 5.85 -10.53
C SER A 12 -12.39 4.56 -11.16
N ALA A 13 -13.40 3.96 -10.54
CA ALA A 13 -14.26 3.00 -11.20
C ALA A 13 -15.73 3.35 -10.99
N MET A 14 -16.58 2.88 -11.89
CA MET A 14 -18.01 3.19 -11.89
C MET A 14 -18.84 1.92 -12.04
N ASP A 15 -20.03 1.93 -11.44
CA ASP A 15 -21.03 0.86 -11.51
C ASP A 15 -20.46 -0.54 -11.19
N LEU A 16 -19.58 -0.63 -10.20
CA LEU A 16 -19.05 -1.91 -9.77
C LEU A 16 -20.18 -2.81 -9.26
N LYS A 17 -20.05 -4.12 -9.48
CA LYS A 17 -20.98 -5.09 -8.91
C LYS A 17 -20.86 -5.03 -7.39
N ASP A 18 -22.00 -4.85 -6.73
CA ASP A 18 -22.03 -5.04 -5.30
C ASP A 18 -21.83 -6.53 -4.99
N VAL A 19 -20.73 -6.82 -4.32
CA VAL A 19 -20.37 -8.15 -3.88
C VAL A 19 -20.58 -8.30 -2.37
N ASN A 20 -20.76 -7.20 -1.63
CA ASN A 20 -21.00 -7.19 -0.19
C ASN A 20 -22.51 -7.32 0.05
N LEU A 21 -22.92 -8.24 0.93
CA LEU A 21 -24.35 -8.43 1.26
C LEU A 21 -24.78 -7.62 2.48
N PHE A 22 -23.85 -7.32 3.39
CA PHE A 22 -24.15 -6.75 4.71
C PHE A 22 -23.21 -5.61 5.14
N SER A 23 -22.27 -5.19 4.27
CA SER A 23 -21.28 -4.17 4.61
C SER A 23 -21.06 -3.20 3.45
N ARG A 24 -20.62 -1.97 3.76
CA ARG A 24 -20.27 -0.98 2.74
C ARG A 24 -19.14 -1.51 1.86
N LEU A 25 -19.25 -1.26 0.56
CA LEU A 25 -18.25 -1.65 -0.42
C LEU A 25 -17.06 -0.69 -0.33
N GLN A 26 -15.96 -1.15 0.28
CA GLN A 26 -14.71 -0.38 0.34
C GLN A 26 -13.72 -0.96 -0.66
N VAL A 27 -13.49 -0.29 -1.78
CA VAL A 27 -12.76 -0.88 -2.92
C VAL A 27 -11.35 -0.30 -3.02
N TYR A 28 -10.38 -1.18 -3.23
CA TYR A 28 -9.04 -0.83 -3.67
C TYR A 28 -8.71 -1.59 -4.96
N ALA A 29 -7.70 -1.11 -5.67
CA ALA A 29 -7.20 -1.77 -6.87
C ALA A 29 -5.77 -2.23 -6.66
N VAL A 30 -5.42 -3.32 -7.35
CA VAL A 30 -4.05 -3.81 -7.49
C VAL A 30 -3.68 -3.75 -8.96
N VAL A 31 -2.70 -2.93 -9.29
CA VAL A 31 -2.11 -2.83 -10.63
C VAL A 31 -0.87 -3.71 -10.66
N SER A 32 -0.74 -4.53 -11.69
CA SER A 32 0.42 -5.41 -11.88
C SER A 32 0.61 -5.74 -13.35
N VAL A 33 1.82 -6.16 -13.72
CA VAL A 33 2.12 -6.74 -15.01
C VAL A 33 1.91 -8.25 -14.93
N ILE A 34 1.18 -8.84 -15.88
CA ILE A 34 0.97 -10.28 -15.94
C ILE A 34 2.33 -10.97 -16.13
N GLY A 35 2.63 -11.94 -15.27
CA GLY A 35 3.91 -12.67 -15.29
C GLY A 35 5.01 -12.04 -14.44
N ASP A 36 4.83 -10.83 -13.89
CA ASP A 36 5.79 -10.19 -12.98
C ASP A 36 5.15 -9.88 -11.60
N PRO A 37 5.39 -10.72 -10.58
CA PRO A 37 4.90 -10.49 -9.23
C PRO A 37 5.46 -9.24 -8.54
N ARG A 38 6.62 -8.71 -8.98
CA ARG A 38 7.30 -7.56 -8.35
C ARG A 38 6.66 -6.24 -8.73
N SER A 39 5.93 -6.20 -9.85
CA SER A 39 5.22 -5.02 -10.36
C SER A 39 3.92 -4.67 -9.62
N LYS A 40 3.58 -5.37 -8.52
CA LYS A 40 2.32 -5.19 -7.80
C LYS A 40 2.27 -3.85 -7.04
N HIS A 41 1.30 -3.02 -7.39
CA HIS A 41 1.02 -1.74 -6.75
C HIS A 41 -0.42 -1.72 -6.27
N ARG A 42 -0.63 -1.39 -4.99
CA ARG A 42 -1.94 -1.39 -4.36
C ARG A 42 -2.36 0.06 -4.05
N THR A 43 -3.56 0.43 -4.45
CA THR A 43 -4.13 1.73 -4.07
C THR A 43 -4.71 1.69 -2.64
N PRO A 44 -4.85 2.85 -1.98
CA PRO A 44 -5.69 2.95 -0.79
C PRO A 44 -7.12 2.50 -1.10
N ALA A 45 -7.80 1.92 -0.11
CA ALA A 45 -9.22 1.59 -0.24
C ALA A 45 -10.06 2.86 -0.11
N ASP A 46 -10.95 3.11 -1.07
CA ASP A 46 -11.97 4.14 -0.94
C ASP A 46 -13.08 3.61 -0.04
N ARG A 47 -13.32 4.29 1.09
CA ARG A 47 -14.29 3.89 2.11
C ARG A 47 -15.68 4.48 1.88
N SER A 48 -15.79 5.46 1.00
CA SER A 48 -16.99 6.27 0.77
C SER A 48 -17.63 6.03 -0.60
N GLY A 49 -16.85 5.79 -1.65
CA GLY A 49 -17.36 5.71 -3.02
C GLY A 49 -18.25 4.50 -3.32
N GLY A 50 -18.26 3.48 -2.47
CA GLY A 50 -19.13 2.32 -2.65
C GLY A 50 -18.89 1.62 -4.00
N ARG A 51 -19.91 1.62 -4.86
CA ARG A 51 -19.85 1.07 -6.23
C ARG A 51 -19.15 1.98 -7.23
N ASN A 52 -18.83 3.21 -6.84
CA ASN A 52 -18.20 4.24 -7.65
C ASN A 52 -16.93 4.77 -6.96
N PRO A 53 -15.92 3.91 -6.70
CA PRO A 53 -14.75 4.32 -5.95
C PRO A 53 -13.89 5.34 -6.73
N ILE A 54 -13.28 6.26 -5.99
CA ILE A 54 -12.34 7.26 -6.51
C ILE A 54 -11.02 7.12 -5.75
N TRP A 55 -9.93 6.92 -6.48
CA TRP A 55 -8.59 6.77 -5.89
C TRP A 55 -7.66 7.92 -6.22
N ASN A 56 -7.66 8.40 -7.47
CA ASN A 56 -6.69 9.38 -7.98
C ASN A 56 -5.25 9.05 -7.56
N HIS A 57 -4.86 7.79 -7.74
CA HIS A 57 -3.59 7.26 -7.23
C HIS A 57 -2.56 7.19 -8.36
N PRO A 58 -1.54 8.06 -8.36
CA PRO A 58 -0.44 7.98 -9.30
C PRO A 58 0.51 6.85 -8.92
N LEU A 59 0.99 6.11 -9.92
CA LEU A 59 2.01 5.08 -9.80
C LEU A 59 2.86 5.04 -11.06
N ARG A 60 4.10 4.59 -10.92
CA ARG A 60 5.06 4.50 -12.02
C ARG A 60 5.62 3.10 -12.10
N LEU A 61 5.61 2.52 -13.29
CA LEU A 61 6.08 1.17 -13.55
C LEU A 61 7.11 1.18 -14.68
N THR A 62 8.04 0.25 -14.64
CA THR A 62 8.90 -0.07 -15.77
C THR A 62 8.32 -1.31 -16.44
N VAL A 63 7.96 -1.21 -17.72
CA VAL A 63 7.19 -2.24 -18.44
C VAL A 63 7.78 -2.48 -19.83
N ASP A 64 7.70 -3.72 -20.29
CA ASP A 64 7.98 -4.07 -21.67
C ASP A 64 6.79 -3.73 -22.57
N GLU A 65 7.04 -3.33 -23.83
CA GLU A 65 5.99 -2.94 -24.78
C GLU A 65 5.00 -4.06 -25.09
N SER A 66 5.42 -5.33 -24.95
CA SER A 66 4.59 -6.51 -25.13
C SER A 66 3.82 -6.93 -23.87
N ALA A 67 4.01 -6.24 -22.73
CA ALA A 67 3.42 -6.66 -21.48
C ALA A 67 1.92 -6.36 -21.41
N VAL A 68 1.23 -7.05 -20.51
CA VAL A 68 -0.21 -6.86 -20.25
C VAL A 68 -0.37 -6.38 -18.81
N LEU A 69 -0.99 -5.22 -18.65
CA LEU A 69 -1.38 -4.73 -17.34
C LEU A 69 -2.63 -5.45 -16.86
N ARG A 70 -2.62 -5.85 -15.59
CA ARG A 70 -3.75 -6.39 -14.86
C ARG A 70 -4.12 -5.45 -13.74
N PHE A 71 -5.35 -4.98 -13.78
CA PHE A 71 -6.01 -4.24 -12.71
C PHE A 71 -6.98 -5.18 -12.02
N LEU A 72 -6.71 -5.53 -10.77
CA LEU A 72 -7.57 -6.36 -9.94
C LEU A 72 -8.26 -5.48 -8.90
N LEU A 73 -9.59 -5.40 -8.98
CA LEU A 73 -10.43 -4.65 -8.04
C LEU A 73 -10.87 -5.57 -6.91
N ARG A 74 -10.58 -5.18 -5.67
CA ARG A 74 -10.91 -5.96 -4.47
C ARG A 74 -11.57 -5.08 -3.43
N THR A 75 -12.40 -5.68 -2.60
CA THR A 75 -13.02 -5.00 -1.48
C THR A 75 -12.55 -5.54 -0.15
N VAL A 76 -12.31 -4.63 0.80
CA VAL A 76 -11.90 -4.95 2.16
C VAL A 76 -13.08 -5.48 2.96
N ARG A 77 -12.87 -6.57 3.71
CA ARG A 77 -13.85 -7.09 4.67
C ARG A 77 -13.19 -7.68 5.91
N ALA A 78 -13.97 -7.80 6.98
CA ALA A 78 -13.56 -8.45 8.22
C ALA A 78 -13.11 -9.91 8.02
N PHE A 79 -13.76 -10.65 7.11
CA PHE A 79 -13.46 -12.07 6.82
C PHE A 79 -12.60 -12.28 5.58
N GLY A 80 -11.79 -11.27 5.22
CA GLY A 80 -10.88 -11.34 4.07
C GLY A 80 -11.41 -10.67 2.81
N ASP A 81 -10.45 -10.23 1.99
CA ASP A 81 -10.74 -9.41 0.81
C ASP A 81 -11.40 -10.24 -0.30
N ARG A 82 -12.43 -9.66 -0.92
CA ARG A 82 -13.16 -10.29 -2.03
C ARG A 82 -12.88 -9.60 -3.35
N ASP A 83 -12.76 -10.40 -4.40
CA ASP A 83 -12.57 -9.88 -5.75
C ASP A 83 -13.89 -9.34 -6.30
N VAL A 84 -13.84 -8.10 -6.77
CA VAL A 84 -14.97 -7.39 -7.39
C VAL A 84 -14.96 -7.62 -8.90
N GLY A 85 -13.78 -7.56 -9.51
CA GLY A 85 -13.54 -7.81 -10.93
C GLY A 85 -12.10 -7.47 -11.33
N GLU A 86 -11.78 -7.69 -12.59
CA GLU A 86 -10.46 -7.41 -13.14
C GLU A 86 -10.54 -6.87 -14.57
N VAL A 87 -9.47 -6.20 -14.99
CA VAL A 87 -9.25 -5.67 -16.34
C VAL A 87 -7.86 -6.06 -16.78
N HIS A 88 -7.74 -6.58 -18.00
CA HIS A 88 -6.47 -6.81 -18.67
C HIS A 88 -6.32 -5.81 -19.82
N VAL A 89 -5.21 -5.08 -19.84
CA VAL A 89 -4.92 -4.05 -20.84
C VAL A 89 -3.58 -4.37 -21.50
N PRO A 90 -3.57 -4.78 -22.77
CA PRO A 90 -2.33 -4.94 -23.52
C PRO A 90 -1.65 -3.58 -23.72
N LEU A 91 -0.38 -3.44 -23.34
CA LEU A 91 0.33 -2.17 -23.47
C LEU A 91 0.51 -1.74 -24.93
N LYS A 92 0.57 -2.70 -25.86
CA LYS A 92 0.58 -2.43 -27.31
C LYS A 92 -0.57 -1.52 -27.75
N GLU A 93 -1.77 -1.69 -27.19
CA GLU A 93 -2.96 -0.90 -27.54
C GLU A 93 -2.80 0.54 -27.04
N LEU A 94 -2.37 0.70 -25.79
CA LEU A 94 -2.10 2.01 -25.21
C LEU A 94 -0.95 2.76 -25.91
N LEU A 95 0.07 2.02 -26.36
CA LEU A 95 1.21 2.59 -27.10
C LEU A 95 0.80 3.06 -28.49
N SER A 96 -0.03 2.29 -29.21
CA SER A 96 -0.58 2.69 -30.51
C SER A 96 -1.47 3.92 -30.39
N ASP A 97 -2.23 4.03 -29.30
CA ASP A 97 -3.02 5.21 -29.04
C ASP A 97 -2.18 6.41 -28.61
N SER A 98 -0.99 6.26 -28.03
CA SER A 98 -0.17 7.38 -27.58
C SER A 98 0.42 8.18 -28.75
N ALA A 99 0.00 9.45 -28.91
CA ALA A 99 0.41 10.31 -30.02
C ALA A 99 1.86 10.84 -29.86
N SER A 100 2.34 10.96 -28.62
CA SER A 100 3.70 11.43 -28.32
C SER A 100 4.16 11.00 -26.92
N VAL A 101 5.48 10.87 -26.74
CA VAL A 101 6.13 10.63 -25.44
C VAL A 101 5.69 11.72 -24.44
N GLY A 102 5.28 11.32 -23.24
CA GLY A 102 4.85 12.24 -22.19
C GLY A 102 3.43 12.79 -22.31
N SER A 103 2.69 12.52 -23.39
CA SER A 103 1.28 12.91 -23.48
C SER A 103 0.39 12.02 -22.59
N ALA A 104 -0.28 12.63 -21.62
CA ALA A 104 -1.24 11.93 -20.76
C ALA A 104 -2.54 11.68 -21.53
N LYS A 105 -2.95 10.41 -21.61
CA LYS A 105 -4.22 9.98 -22.19
C LYS A 105 -5.10 9.36 -21.12
N LEU A 106 -6.42 9.51 -21.28
CA LEU A 106 -7.41 8.82 -20.45
C LEU A 106 -7.86 7.55 -21.16
N ALA A 107 -7.99 6.46 -20.41
CA ALA A 107 -8.56 5.22 -20.88
C ALA A 107 -9.67 4.73 -19.94
N SER A 108 -10.66 4.10 -20.56
CA SER A 108 -11.81 3.51 -19.88
C SER A 108 -11.99 2.08 -20.34
N TYR A 109 -11.95 1.14 -19.40
CA TYR A 109 -12.06 -0.28 -19.68
C TYR A 109 -13.16 -0.94 -18.87
N GLN A 110 -13.90 -1.85 -19.51
CA GLN A 110 -14.97 -2.58 -18.85
C GLN A 110 -14.41 -3.61 -17.87
N VAL A 111 -14.89 -3.56 -16.63
CA VAL A 111 -14.51 -4.50 -15.58
C VAL A 111 -15.18 -5.85 -15.83
N ARG A 112 -14.38 -6.91 -15.88
CA ARG A 112 -14.83 -8.28 -16.14
C ARG A 112 -14.70 -9.13 -14.89
N ARG A 113 -15.57 -10.13 -14.77
CA ARG A 113 -15.53 -11.10 -13.67
C ARG A 113 -15.28 -12.48 -14.25
N PRO A 114 -14.44 -13.33 -13.63
CA PRO A 114 -14.18 -14.68 -14.15
C PRO A 114 -15.44 -15.54 -14.31
N LYS A 115 -16.45 -15.35 -13.45
CA LYS A 115 -17.68 -16.15 -13.42
C LYS A 115 -18.95 -15.34 -13.68
N GLY A 116 -18.88 -14.28 -14.47
CA GLY A 116 -20.09 -13.47 -14.69
C GLY A 116 -19.99 -12.48 -15.82
N LYS A 117 -21.14 -11.83 -16.08
CA LYS A 117 -21.22 -10.75 -17.06
C LYS A 117 -20.29 -9.60 -16.65
N PRO A 118 -19.65 -8.94 -17.63
CA PRO A 118 -18.93 -7.71 -17.38
C PRO A 118 -19.84 -6.69 -16.69
N LYS A 119 -19.30 -5.97 -15.72
CA LYS A 119 -20.04 -4.95 -14.99
C LYS A 119 -19.10 -3.91 -14.40
N GLY A 120 -19.39 -2.66 -14.71
CA GLY A 120 -18.63 -1.51 -14.28
C GLY A 120 -17.52 -1.13 -15.26
N VAL A 121 -16.98 0.07 -15.06
CA VAL A 121 -15.94 0.67 -15.91
C VAL A 121 -14.82 1.16 -15.01
N LEU A 122 -13.58 0.83 -15.36
CA LEU A 122 -12.36 1.34 -14.76
C LEU A 122 -11.85 2.50 -15.59
N ASN A 123 -11.56 3.63 -14.95
CA ASN A 123 -10.96 4.80 -15.57
C ASN A 123 -9.54 4.99 -15.02
N PHE A 124 -8.60 5.29 -15.90
CA PHE A 124 -7.24 5.68 -15.52
C PHE A 124 -6.64 6.56 -16.60
N SER A 125 -5.66 7.39 -16.22
CA SER A 125 -4.81 8.06 -17.18
C SER A 125 -3.44 7.40 -17.25
N TYR A 126 -2.80 7.52 -18.40
CA TYR A 126 -1.48 6.97 -18.65
C TYR A 126 -0.65 7.89 -19.54
N SER A 127 0.66 7.92 -19.32
CA SER A 127 1.64 8.51 -20.22
C SER A 127 2.87 7.63 -20.25
N PHE A 128 3.47 7.51 -21.43
CA PHE A 128 4.69 6.73 -21.60
C PHE A 128 5.90 7.66 -21.65
N GLY A 129 6.89 7.41 -20.77
CA GLY A 129 8.17 8.10 -20.74
C GLY A 129 9.13 7.62 -21.83
N GLU A 130 10.40 7.96 -21.74
CA GLU A 130 11.41 7.49 -22.69
C GLU A 130 11.71 5.98 -22.52
N LYS A 131 12.23 5.35 -23.57
CA LYS A 131 12.73 3.96 -23.48
C LYS A 131 13.95 3.98 -22.56
N VAL A 132 13.88 3.23 -21.47
CA VAL A 132 14.98 3.12 -20.53
C VAL A 132 16.04 2.23 -21.20
N SER A 133 17.09 2.84 -21.75
CA SER A 133 18.25 2.07 -22.19
C SER A 133 18.93 1.47 -20.95
N ALA A 134 19.42 0.23 -21.06
CA ALA A 134 20.05 -0.51 -19.97
C ALA A 134 21.32 0.17 -19.39
N ALA A 135 21.72 1.34 -19.89
CA ALA A 135 22.80 2.16 -19.33
C ALA A 135 22.40 2.92 -18.04
N ALA A 136 21.11 3.01 -17.71
CA ALA A 136 20.65 3.71 -16.50
C ALA A 136 20.45 2.79 -15.28
N ALA A 137 20.79 1.50 -15.36
CA ALA A 137 20.83 0.58 -14.22
C ALA A 137 22.17 0.63 -13.45
N ALA A 138 22.98 1.67 -13.63
CA ALA A 138 23.97 2.00 -12.63
C ALA A 138 23.23 2.56 -11.40
N PRO A 139 23.41 2.02 -10.19
CA PRO A 139 23.05 2.79 -8.99
C PRO A 139 23.71 4.17 -9.14
N PRO A 140 23.08 5.28 -8.71
CA PRO A 140 23.76 6.56 -8.71
C PRO A 140 25.09 6.35 -7.98
N LYS A 141 26.21 6.43 -8.71
CA LYS A 141 27.52 6.53 -8.08
C LYS A 141 27.37 7.70 -7.13
N ALA A 142 27.50 7.44 -5.84
CA ALA A 142 27.53 8.46 -4.83
C ALA A 142 28.68 9.41 -5.22
N VAL A 143 28.33 10.51 -5.88
CA VAL A 143 29.24 11.62 -6.06
C VAL A 143 29.40 12.18 -4.66
N ASN A 144 30.53 11.86 -4.05
CA ASN A 144 31.00 12.46 -2.82
C ASN A 144 31.13 13.96 -3.05
N HIS A 145 30.04 14.69 -2.91
CA HIS A 145 30.05 16.13 -2.79
C HIS A 145 30.27 16.44 -1.31
N VAL A 146 31.54 16.40 -0.91
CA VAL A 146 32.00 16.98 0.34
C VAL A 146 31.69 18.48 0.26
N LYS A 147 30.62 18.92 0.90
CA LYS A 147 30.45 20.35 1.23
C LYS A 147 31.20 20.60 2.55
N PRO A 148 32.01 21.65 2.66
CA PRO A 148 32.72 21.95 3.90
C PRO A 148 31.67 22.24 4.99
N VAL A 149 31.81 21.54 6.11
CA VAL A 149 31.02 21.76 7.32
C VAL A 149 31.36 23.16 7.83
N MET A 150 30.37 24.07 7.79
CA MET A 150 30.40 25.29 8.58
C MET A 150 30.38 24.88 10.05
N ALA A 151 31.46 25.23 10.77
CA ALA A 151 31.58 25.02 12.20
C ALA A 151 30.54 25.87 12.94
N TYR A 152 29.62 25.23 13.66
CA TYR A 152 28.83 25.89 14.69
C TYR A 152 29.59 25.80 16.03
N PRO A 153 29.56 26.85 16.88
CA PRO A 153 30.20 26.79 18.18
C PRO A 153 29.57 25.69 19.04
N VAL A 154 30.44 24.86 19.61
CA VAL A 154 30.10 23.80 20.56
C VAL A 154 29.56 24.46 21.83
N TYR A 155 28.26 24.33 22.08
CA TYR A 155 27.73 24.52 23.43
C TYR A 155 27.94 23.23 24.23
N PRO A 156 28.41 23.31 25.50
CA PRO A 156 28.47 22.14 26.36
C PRO A 156 27.05 21.58 26.60
N PRO A 157 26.89 20.25 26.70
CA PRO A 157 25.58 19.64 26.95
C PRO A 157 25.04 20.04 28.34
N PRO A 158 23.71 20.20 28.49
CA PRO A 158 23.10 20.45 29.79
C PRO A 158 23.27 19.24 30.72
N PRO A 159 23.35 19.45 32.05
CA PRO A 159 23.49 18.36 33.02
C PRO A 159 22.27 17.42 32.98
N PRO A 160 22.47 16.12 33.25
CA PRO A 160 21.38 15.15 33.22
C PRO A 160 20.33 15.44 34.29
N PRO A 161 19.02 15.29 33.99
CA PRO A 161 17.97 15.41 34.99
C PRO A 161 18.14 14.33 36.06
N ALA A 162 18.10 14.76 37.31
CA ALA A 162 18.12 13.90 38.49
C ALA A 162 16.92 12.95 38.49
N GLY A 163 17.22 11.65 38.58
CA GLY A 163 16.44 10.61 39.26
C GLY A 163 14.96 10.45 38.88
N TYR A 164 14.66 9.48 38.01
CA TYR A 164 13.41 8.72 38.10
C TYR A 164 13.73 7.33 38.69
N PRO A 165 12.94 6.84 39.66
CA PRO A 165 13.25 5.61 40.39
C PRO A 165 13.10 4.39 39.47
N GLY A 166 14.04 3.47 39.63
CA GLY A 166 14.31 2.37 38.72
C GLY A 166 13.20 1.35 38.56
N TYR A 167 13.16 0.73 37.38
CA TYR A 167 12.63 -0.61 37.22
C TYR A 167 13.78 -1.60 37.33
N LEU A 168 13.74 -2.39 38.40
CA LEU A 168 14.62 -3.54 38.65
C LEU A 168 14.50 -4.58 37.52
N PRO A 169 15.60 -5.22 37.09
CA PRO A 169 15.49 -6.45 36.33
C PRO A 169 15.14 -7.59 37.29
N LEU A 170 13.91 -8.09 37.22
CA LEU A 170 13.56 -9.35 37.89
C LEU A 170 14.14 -10.50 37.09
N ALA A 171 15.29 -10.99 37.55
CA ALA A 171 15.74 -12.35 37.29
C ALA A 171 14.72 -13.32 37.89
N GLY A 172 14.23 -14.28 37.09
CA GLY A 172 13.23 -15.24 37.55
C GLY A 172 12.72 -16.18 36.48
N ASN A 173 13.61 -17.09 36.06
CA ASN A 173 13.36 -18.50 35.73
C ASN A 173 12.00 -18.95 35.14
N GLY A 174 12.05 -19.59 33.97
CA GLY A 174 11.08 -20.62 33.56
C GLY A 174 9.85 -20.19 32.75
N GLY A 175 9.93 -20.34 31.43
CA GLY A 175 8.79 -20.82 30.63
C GLY A 175 7.60 -19.88 30.37
N ARG A 176 7.77 -18.89 29.47
CA ARG A 176 6.88 -18.51 28.34
C ARG A 176 7.19 -17.07 27.92
N ARG A 177 7.66 -16.91 26.68
CA ARG A 177 8.02 -15.61 26.09
C ARG A 177 6.75 -14.80 25.85
N THR A 178 6.38 -13.93 26.79
CA THR A 178 5.34 -12.93 26.55
C THR A 178 5.98 -11.67 25.97
N MET A 179 5.84 -11.46 24.66
CA MET A 179 6.27 -10.21 24.02
C MET A 179 5.13 -9.20 24.13
N ARG A 180 5.38 -8.06 24.79
CA ARG A 180 4.43 -6.95 24.90
C ARG A 180 4.89 -5.81 24.00
N VAL A 181 4.03 -5.38 23.09
CA VAL A 181 4.27 -4.22 22.22
C VAL A 181 3.11 -3.25 22.38
N THR A 182 3.41 -2.03 22.80
CA THR A 182 2.40 -0.97 22.95
C THR A 182 2.58 0.04 21.83
N ILE A 183 1.54 0.24 21.03
CA ILE A 183 1.53 1.18 19.90
C ILE A 183 0.59 2.33 20.25
N GLY A 184 1.15 3.55 20.31
CA GLY A 184 0.38 4.78 20.49
C GLY A 184 -0.25 5.22 19.16
N MET A 185 -1.57 5.38 19.11
CA MET A 185 -2.32 5.78 17.92
C MET A 185 -2.88 7.21 18.05
N GLY A 186 -2.03 8.16 18.43
CA GLY A 186 -2.40 9.56 18.68
C GLY A 186 -2.59 9.90 20.16
N THR A 187 -3.01 11.13 20.47
CA THR A 187 -2.89 11.74 21.81
C THR A 187 -3.71 11.09 22.93
N ARG A 188 -4.56 10.08 22.65
CA ARG A 188 -5.43 9.47 23.67
C ARG A 188 -5.71 7.95 23.54
N THR A 189 -4.99 7.23 22.69
CA THR A 189 -5.26 5.79 22.49
C THR A 189 -3.98 4.96 22.47
N GLN A 190 -3.93 3.93 23.31
CA GLN A 190 -2.86 2.94 23.31
C GLN A 190 -3.42 1.54 23.07
N VAL A 191 -2.76 0.78 22.19
CA VAL A 191 -3.03 -0.64 21.96
C VAL A 191 -1.85 -1.42 22.50
N THR A 192 -2.08 -2.34 23.43
CA THR A 192 -1.07 -3.30 23.88
C THR A 192 -1.36 -4.67 23.29
N VAL A 193 -0.38 -5.19 22.55
CA VAL A 193 -0.41 -6.54 21.99
C VAL A 193 0.49 -7.43 22.84
N ALA A 194 -0.05 -8.54 23.34
CA ALA A 194 0.71 -9.56 24.03
C ALA A 194 0.58 -10.91 23.30
N VAL A 195 1.71 -11.56 23.06
CA VAL A 195 1.74 -12.92 22.49
C VAL A 195 2.10 -13.89 23.60
N SER A 196 1.28 -14.92 23.85
CA SER A 196 1.60 -15.97 24.83
C SER A 196 1.26 -17.34 24.25
N GLY A 197 2.29 -18.13 23.94
CA GLY A 197 2.13 -19.40 23.22
C GLY A 197 1.64 -19.17 21.78
N THR A 198 0.59 -19.89 21.37
CA THR A 198 -0.11 -19.71 20.08
C THR A 198 -1.20 -18.63 20.13
N ASN A 199 -1.43 -18.01 21.29
CA ASN A 199 -2.52 -17.06 21.49
C ASN A 199 -2.03 -15.61 21.41
N LEU A 200 -2.85 -14.78 20.75
CA LEU A 200 -2.66 -13.34 20.60
C LEU A 200 -3.69 -12.60 21.46
N TYR A 201 -3.20 -11.74 22.35
CA TYR A 201 -4.00 -10.94 23.25
C TYR A 201 -3.90 -9.48 22.83
N LEU A 202 -5.05 -8.84 22.61
CA LEU A 202 -5.15 -7.43 22.24
C LEU A 202 -5.88 -6.69 23.36
N ASN A 203 -5.18 -5.76 23.98
CA ASN A 203 -5.76 -4.87 24.99
C ASN A 203 -5.78 -3.45 24.43
N LEU A 204 -6.98 -2.86 24.39
CA LEU A 204 -7.18 -1.48 23.96
C LEU A 204 -7.48 -0.64 25.19
N GLN A 205 -6.64 0.36 25.45
CA GLN A 205 -6.79 1.24 26.60
C GLN A 205 -7.05 2.67 26.11
N LEU A 206 -8.25 3.16 26.42
CA LEU A 206 -8.66 4.56 26.28
C LEU A 206 -8.76 5.12 27.71
N LEU A 207 -8.18 6.31 27.97
CA LEU A 207 -8.27 6.95 29.28
C LEU A 207 -9.75 7.09 29.70
N GLY A 208 -10.19 6.20 30.61
CA GLY A 208 -11.57 6.13 31.13
C GLY A 208 -12.24 4.75 31.10
N SER A 209 -11.75 3.77 30.34
CA SER A 209 -12.27 2.38 30.37
C SER A 209 -11.27 1.37 29.77
N SER A 210 -11.01 0.29 30.48
CA SER A 210 -10.17 -0.83 30.03
C SER A 210 -11.04 -2.02 29.62
N SER A 211 -10.98 -2.39 28.34
CA SER A 211 -11.61 -3.62 27.83
C SER A 211 -10.55 -4.52 27.20
N SER A 212 -10.45 -5.77 27.67
CA SER A 212 -9.56 -6.79 27.11
C SER A 212 -10.35 -7.76 26.25
N VAL A 213 -9.88 -8.06 25.03
CA VAL A 213 -10.51 -9.06 24.16
C VAL A 213 -9.51 -10.18 23.89
N LEU A 214 -9.90 -11.41 24.19
CA LEU A 214 -9.14 -12.63 23.88
C LEU A 214 -9.41 -13.03 22.44
N ILE A 215 -8.36 -13.15 21.61
CA ILE A 215 -8.48 -13.71 20.25
C ILE A 215 -7.68 -15.03 20.23
N GLY A 216 -8.37 -16.14 20.45
CA GLY A 216 -7.82 -17.47 20.24
C GLY A 216 -7.95 -17.89 18.78
N PHE A 217 -6.91 -18.47 18.20
CA PHE A 217 -7.01 -19.21 16.94
C PHE A 217 -7.33 -20.68 17.28
N LEU A 218 -8.39 -21.23 16.69
CA LEU A 218 -8.59 -22.69 16.60
C LEU A 218 -7.65 -23.28 15.54
#